data_AF-A0A9E0LUD1-F1
#
_entry.id   AF-A0A9E0LUD1-F1
#
_cell.length_a   1.000
_cell.length_b   1.000
_cell.length_c   1.000
_cell.angle_alpha   90.00
_cell.angle_beta   90.00
_cell.angle_gamma   90.00
#
_symmetry.space_group_name_H-M   'P 1'
#
loop_
_entity.id
_entity.type
_entity.pdbx_description
1 polymer ?
#
loop_
_entity_poly.entity_id
_entity_poly.type
_entity_poly.pdbx_seq_one_letter_code
_entity_poly.pdbx_strand_id
1 'polypeptide(L)'
;MNGMQGPDRPSDRALLVALNSCPGLPRAALCRLAQEIDTWRDCMQPGRERALASRFSISLDYARAAIQGVAGAKATLLAEEQAAERLGARLVTRLETDYPTRLADLALPPPVLAIAGSGAALFEHPGARATLPAAEAALSGPTSSFPAVAIVGSRKASPYGLEVASWLARELARQGVVVVSGFARGIDAAAHQGALAAEHGLTIGVLGCGLSCDYPKGHRELGQRIRGRGALISEFPCALGPTAGNFPIRNRIIAALAGITVVVEAAAHSGSLITARLALELGREVLAVPGRITDEQALGTNDLLRDGAAPVTHPADILERLGLPTGEARGASPEGTVLAPPSLPPAQSALLQALDPTRDLAIDQLAANADLGIDVAVGALLELELAGWAIRSAVGGYRRGSP
;
A
#
# COMPACT_ATOMS: atom_id res chain seq x y z
N MET A 1 47.38 4.92 -15.33
CA MET A 1 46.68 6.04 -14.68
C MET A 1 46.25 7.00 -15.76
N ASN A 2 44.96 7.05 -16.06
CA ASN A 2 44.27 8.14 -16.76
C ASN A 2 42.77 7.86 -16.57
N GLY A 3 42.34 8.04 -15.32
CA GLY A 3 40.93 8.01 -14.98
C GLY A 3 40.28 9.26 -15.57
N MET A 4 39.18 9.08 -16.29
CA MET A 4 38.35 10.17 -16.81
C MET A 4 37.97 11.13 -15.68
N GLN A 5 38.77 12.18 -15.49
CA GLN A 5 38.41 13.40 -14.79
C GLN A 5 38.11 14.42 -15.89
N GLY A 6 36.86 14.44 -16.34
CA GLY A 6 36.38 15.37 -17.36
C GLY A 6 34.88 15.65 -17.19
N PRO A 7 34.37 16.76 -17.75
CA PRO A 7 32.99 17.23 -17.63
C PRO A 7 31.91 16.30 -18.21
N ASP A 8 32.32 15.19 -18.85
CA ASP A 8 31.44 14.18 -19.45
C ASP A 8 31.17 12.96 -18.53
N ARG A 9 31.69 12.98 -17.29
CA ARG A 9 31.46 11.88 -16.34
C ARG A 9 30.01 11.93 -15.81
N PRO A 10 29.24 10.82 -15.90
CA PRO A 10 27.89 10.77 -15.36
C PRO A 10 27.89 10.98 -13.84
N SER A 11 26.91 11.74 -13.35
CA SER A 11 26.71 11.97 -11.91
C SER A 11 26.27 10.69 -11.21
N ASP A 12 26.51 10.61 -9.90
CA ASP A 12 26.09 9.49 -9.07
C ASP A 12 24.58 9.24 -9.15
N ARG A 13 23.80 10.31 -9.22
CA ARG A 13 22.36 10.24 -9.46
C ARG A 13 22.03 9.58 -10.80
N ALA A 14 22.69 9.99 -11.89
CA ALA A 14 22.50 9.38 -13.20
C ALA A 14 22.89 7.90 -13.19
N LEU A 15 23.96 7.57 -12.46
CA LEU A 15 24.44 6.21 -12.29
C LEU A 15 23.40 5.32 -11.58
N LEU A 16 22.80 5.79 -10.48
CA LEU A 16 21.77 5.03 -9.78
C LEU A 16 20.50 4.81 -10.61
N VAL A 17 20.07 5.81 -11.37
CA VAL A 17 18.92 5.68 -12.27
C VAL A 17 19.21 4.70 -13.40
N ALA A 18 20.39 4.78 -14.01
CA ALA A 18 20.82 3.84 -15.04
C ALA A 18 20.86 2.39 -14.53
N LEU A 19 21.43 2.19 -13.33
CA LEU A 19 21.44 0.88 -12.67
C LEU A 19 20.02 0.39 -12.38
N ASN A 20 19.14 1.27 -11.89
CA ASN A 20 17.74 0.93 -11.57
C ASN A 20 16.92 0.49 -12.80
N SER A 21 17.29 1.02 -13.97
CA SER A 21 16.69 0.73 -15.27
C SER A 21 17.38 -0.39 -16.05
N CYS A 22 18.40 -1.04 -15.48
CA CYS A 22 19.11 -2.14 -16.13
C CYS A 22 18.17 -3.36 -16.32
N PRO A 23 17.88 -3.79 -17.56
CA PRO A 23 16.95 -4.89 -17.80
C PRO A 23 17.46 -6.22 -17.24
N GLY A 24 16.55 -7.00 -16.67
CA GLY A 24 16.82 -8.39 -16.23
C GLY A 24 17.66 -8.53 -14.96
N LEU A 25 18.29 -7.47 -14.46
CA LEU A 25 19.10 -7.53 -13.24
C LEU A 25 18.20 -7.77 -12.00
N PRO A 26 18.44 -8.81 -11.19
CA PRO A 26 17.65 -9.04 -9.99
C PRO A 26 17.70 -7.87 -9.02
N ARG A 27 16.56 -7.46 -8.44
CA ARG A 27 16.47 -6.25 -7.60
C ARG A 27 17.40 -6.29 -6.38
N ALA A 28 17.60 -7.46 -5.78
CA ALA A 28 18.54 -7.61 -4.65
C ALA A 28 19.99 -7.35 -5.07
N ALA A 29 20.41 -7.83 -6.25
CA ALA A 29 21.74 -7.56 -6.78
C ALA A 29 21.93 -6.09 -7.14
N LEU A 30 20.90 -5.49 -7.74
CA LEU A 30 20.83 -4.07 -8.05
C LEU A 30 21.03 -3.22 -6.80
N CYS A 31 20.31 -3.49 -5.72
CA CYS A 31 20.45 -2.74 -4.46
C CYS A 31 21.85 -2.90 -3.84
N ARG A 32 22.46 -4.10 -3.89
CA ARG A 32 23.85 -4.33 -3.44
C ARG A 32 24.86 -3.52 -4.26
N LEU A 33 24.74 -3.57 -5.58
CA LEU A 33 25.58 -2.77 -6.48
C LEU A 33 25.44 -1.28 -6.18
N ALA A 34 24.22 -0.84 -5.88
CA ALA A 34 23.95 0.54 -5.57
C ALA A 34 24.67 0.96 -4.27
N GLN A 35 24.63 0.15 -3.21
CA GLN A 35 25.31 0.45 -1.93
C GLN A 35 26.81 0.72 -2.11
N GLU A 36 27.44 0.07 -3.09
CA GLU A 36 28.86 0.26 -3.42
C GLU A 36 29.05 1.13 -4.67
N ILE A 37 28.47 2.33 -4.68
CA ILE A 37 28.52 3.22 -5.86
C ILE A 37 29.95 3.56 -6.28
N ASP A 38 30.89 3.63 -5.34
CA ASP A 38 32.31 3.86 -5.63
C ASP A 38 32.97 2.64 -6.30
N THR A 39 32.57 1.42 -5.94
CA THR A 39 32.98 0.21 -6.67
C THR A 39 32.42 0.25 -8.11
N TRP A 40 31.19 0.73 -8.29
CA TRP A 40 30.60 0.91 -9.63
C TRP A 40 31.36 1.95 -10.46
N ARG A 41 31.79 3.03 -9.80
CA ARG A 41 32.59 4.11 -10.36
C ARG A 41 33.97 3.62 -10.84
N ASP A 42 34.58 2.67 -10.14
CA ASP A 42 35.87 2.09 -10.53
C ASP A 42 35.74 0.96 -11.56
N CYS A 43 34.59 0.28 -11.59
CA CYS A 43 34.24 -0.72 -12.60
C CYS A 43 33.86 -0.12 -13.97
N MET A 44 33.94 1.21 -14.14
CA MET A 44 33.81 1.92 -15.43
C MET A 44 34.91 1.60 -16.47
N GLN A 45 35.74 0.58 -16.25
CA GLN A 45 36.78 0.16 -17.17
C GLN A 45 36.41 -1.17 -17.85
N PRO A 46 36.43 -1.25 -19.19
CA PRO A 46 36.28 -2.52 -19.92
C PRO A 46 37.23 -3.60 -19.38
N GLY A 47 36.75 -4.84 -19.23
CA GLY A 47 37.55 -5.96 -18.72
C GLY A 47 37.39 -6.27 -17.23
N ARG A 48 36.57 -5.50 -16.49
CA ARG A 48 36.27 -5.73 -15.06
C ARG A 48 34.98 -6.53 -14.82
N GLU A 49 34.32 -7.01 -15.87
CA GLU A 49 33.01 -7.70 -15.80
C GLU A 49 33.08 -8.94 -14.89
N ARG A 50 34.15 -9.73 -15.00
CA ARG A 50 34.34 -10.94 -14.16
C ARG A 50 34.52 -10.60 -12.68
N ALA A 51 35.21 -9.51 -12.37
CA ALA A 51 35.40 -9.06 -10.99
C ALA A 51 34.06 -8.60 -10.39
N LEU A 52 33.26 -7.86 -11.16
CA LEU A 52 31.91 -7.43 -10.76
C LEU A 52 30.98 -8.63 -10.55
N ALA A 53 30.97 -9.57 -11.50
CA ALA A 53 30.18 -10.79 -11.43
C ALA A 53 30.50 -11.61 -10.17
N SER A 54 31.78 -11.82 -9.89
CA SER A 54 32.24 -12.57 -8.72
C SER A 54 31.93 -11.85 -7.40
N ARG A 55 32.07 -10.52 -7.35
CA ARG A 55 31.88 -9.74 -6.12
C ARG A 55 30.42 -9.68 -5.67
N PHE A 56 29.50 -9.51 -6.63
CA PHE A 56 28.08 -9.31 -6.33
C PHE A 56 27.21 -10.55 -6.52
N SER A 57 27.85 -11.68 -6.86
CA SER A 57 27.22 -12.96 -7.18
C SER A 57 26.16 -12.81 -8.28
N ILE A 58 26.53 -12.18 -9.38
CA ILE A 58 25.68 -11.99 -10.57
C ILE A 58 26.29 -12.69 -11.79
N SER A 59 25.47 -12.99 -12.80
CA SER A 59 25.97 -13.54 -14.05
C SER A 59 26.88 -12.55 -14.78
N LEU A 60 27.76 -13.07 -15.63
CA LEU A 60 28.64 -12.24 -16.44
C LEU A 60 27.85 -11.33 -17.40
N ASP A 61 26.69 -11.80 -17.89
CA ASP A 61 25.82 -11.01 -18.76
C ASP A 61 25.17 -9.84 -18.02
N TYR A 62 24.78 -10.03 -16.76
CA TYR A 62 24.30 -8.93 -15.92
C TYR A 62 25.41 -7.94 -15.58
N ALA A 63 26.64 -8.41 -15.33
CA ALA A 63 27.78 -7.53 -15.12
C ALA A 63 28.07 -6.68 -16.37
N ARG A 64 28.01 -7.29 -17.56
CA ARG A 64 28.12 -6.59 -18.85
C ARG A 64 27.02 -5.56 -19.05
N ALA A 65 25.75 -5.94 -18.82
CA ALA A 65 24.61 -5.05 -18.96
C ALA A 65 24.72 -3.84 -18.01
N ALA A 66 25.12 -4.07 -16.75
CA ALA A 66 25.35 -3.00 -15.79
C ALA A 66 26.46 -2.04 -16.24
N ILE A 67 27.59 -2.56 -16.75
CA ILE A 67 28.69 -1.74 -17.27
C ILE A 67 28.28 -0.97 -18.54
N GLN A 68 27.53 -1.60 -19.45
CA GLN A 68 27.02 -0.93 -20.66
C GLN A 68 26.03 0.18 -20.32
N GLY A 69 25.16 -0.01 -19.32
CA GLY A 69 24.21 1.00 -18.86
C GLY A 69 24.87 2.30 -18.39
N VAL A 70 26.12 2.23 -17.92
CA VAL A 70 26.89 3.42 -17.52
C VAL A 70 27.14 4.38 -18.69
N ALA A 71 27.45 3.85 -19.88
CA ALA A 71 27.72 4.69 -21.05
C ALA A 71 26.49 5.52 -21.47
N GLY A 72 25.29 4.99 -21.21
CA GLY A 72 24.01 5.66 -21.48
C GLY A 72 23.42 6.41 -20.28
N ALA A 73 24.11 6.48 -19.13
CA ALA A 73 23.48 6.85 -17.86
C ALA A 73 22.82 8.23 -17.86
N LYS A 74 23.44 9.23 -18.51
CA LYS A 74 22.87 10.58 -18.65
C LYS A 74 21.59 10.59 -19.48
N ALA A 75 21.55 9.79 -20.56
CA ALA A 75 20.37 9.67 -21.42
C ALA A 75 19.25 8.89 -20.70
N THR A 76 19.58 7.82 -19.98
CA THR A 76 18.62 7.06 -19.17
C THR A 76 18.01 7.92 -18.07
N LEU A 77 18.83 8.72 -17.38
CA LEU A 77 18.33 9.66 -16.37
C LEU A 77 17.30 10.61 -16.98
N LEU A 78 17.67 11.31 -18.07
CA LEU A 78 16.79 12.26 -18.74
C LEU A 78 15.47 11.61 -19.19
N ALA A 79 15.54 10.39 -19.74
CA ALA A 79 14.37 9.67 -20.20
C ALA A 79 13.42 9.28 -19.06
N GLU A 80 13.96 8.75 -17.95
CA GLU A 80 13.17 8.39 -16.78
C GLU A 80 12.60 9.62 -16.06
N GLU A 81 13.34 10.73 -15.98
CA GLU A 81 12.84 12.00 -15.42
C GLU A 81 11.66 12.54 -16.22
N GLN A 82 11.80 12.62 -17.54
CA GLN A 82 10.70 13.05 -18.40
C GLN A 82 9.49 12.11 -18.31
N ALA A 83 9.71 10.81 -18.16
CA ALA A 83 8.63 9.86 -17.95
C ALA A 83 7.93 10.10 -16.61
N ALA A 84 8.68 10.32 -15.54
CA ALA A 84 8.14 10.65 -14.22
C ALA A 84 7.38 11.99 -14.25
N GLU A 85 7.92 13.03 -14.86
CA GLU A 85 7.28 14.35 -14.98
C GLU A 85 5.95 14.28 -15.71
N ARG A 86 5.88 13.56 -16.84
CA ARG A 86 4.61 13.32 -17.57
C ARG A 86 3.57 12.61 -16.71
N LEU A 87 4.04 11.80 -15.77
CA LEU A 87 3.20 11.11 -14.80
C LEU A 87 2.96 11.95 -13.54
N GLY A 88 3.35 13.23 -13.48
CA GLY A 88 3.24 14.07 -12.27
C GLY A 88 3.98 13.47 -11.07
N ALA A 89 5.12 12.85 -11.34
CA ALA A 89 5.99 12.18 -10.39
C ALA A 89 7.38 12.81 -10.40
N ARG A 90 8.09 12.67 -9.29
CA ARG A 90 9.50 13.03 -9.15
C ARG A 90 10.34 11.79 -8.90
N LEU A 91 11.55 11.77 -9.45
CA LEU A 91 12.55 10.75 -9.14
C LEU A 91 13.43 11.22 -8.01
N VAL A 92 13.47 10.42 -6.94
CA VAL A 92 14.30 10.64 -5.76
C VAL A 92 15.21 9.44 -5.57
N THR A 93 16.48 9.70 -5.36
CA THR A 93 17.54 8.73 -5.10
C THR A 93 17.96 8.80 -3.64
N ARG A 94 18.56 7.73 -3.12
CA ARG A 94 19.03 7.70 -1.72
C ARG A 94 20.15 8.70 -1.39
N LEU A 95 20.66 9.42 -2.39
CA LEU A 95 21.65 10.46 -2.21
C LEU A 95 21.02 11.83 -1.91
N GLU A 96 19.70 11.94 -2.07
CA GLU A 96 18.94 13.18 -1.93
C GLU A 96 18.27 13.24 -0.55
N THR A 97 18.12 14.45 -0.02
CA THR A 97 17.53 14.71 1.31
C THR A 97 16.05 14.34 1.40
N ASP A 98 15.36 14.36 0.27
CA ASP A 98 13.94 14.02 0.17
C ASP A 98 13.68 12.51 0.12
N TYR A 99 14.74 11.69 0.19
CA TYR A 99 14.59 10.24 0.24
C TYR A 99 14.02 9.81 1.60
N PRO A 100 12.99 8.94 1.66
CA PRO A 100 12.36 8.57 2.92
C PRO A 100 13.34 7.91 3.88
N THR A 101 13.64 8.57 5.01
CA THR A 101 14.68 8.15 5.95
C THR A 101 14.45 6.75 6.53
N ARG A 102 13.20 6.36 6.78
CA ARG A 102 12.86 5.01 7.28
C ARG A 102 13.22 3.87 6.34
N LEU A 103 13.44 4.15 5.05
CA LEU A 103 13.90 3.13 4.11
C LEU A 103 15.38 2.78 4.32
N ALA A 104 16.14 3.60 5.05
CA ALA A 104 17.53 3.29 5.42
C ALA A 104 17.65 2.07 6.35
N ASP A 105 16.57 1.71 7.07
CA ASP A 105 16.52 0.51 7.92
C ASP A 105 16.56 -0.80 7.11
N LEU A 106 16.25 -0.74 5.80
CA LEU A 106 16.29 -1.90 4.93
C LEU A 106 17.74 -2.34 4.70
N ALA A 107 17.99 -3.65 4.82
CA ALA A 107 19.29 -4.23 4.47
C ALA A 107 19.74 -3.88 3.03
N LEU A 108 18.77 -3.73 2.11
CA LEU A 108 18.98 -3.37 0.71
C LEU A 108 17.99 -2.27 0.30
N PRO A 109 18.23 -0.99 0.63
CA PRO A 109 17.30 0.09 0.32
C PRO A 109 17.16 0.31 -1.20
N PRO A 110 15.97 0.65 -1.72
CA PRO A 110 15.80 0.92 -3.15
C PRO A 110 16.65 2.14 -3.56
N PRO A 111 17.50 2.06 -4.58
CA PRO A 111 18.40 3.17 -4.91
C PRO A 111 17.68 4.39 -5.47
N VAL A 112 16.51 4.16 -6.09
CA VAL A 112 15.67 5.16 -6.75
C VAL A 112 14.22 4.88 -6.41
N LEU A 113 13.45 5.93 -6.17
CA LEU A 113 12.01 5.93 -6.01
C LEU A 113 11.39 6.95 -6.94
N ALA A 114 10.35 6.55 -7.65
CA ALA A 114 9.44 7.47 -8.29
C ALA A 114 8.28 7.76 -7.35
N ILE A 115 8.00 9.03 -7.07
CA ILE A 115 6.99 9.48 -6.11
C ILE A 115 6.01 10.41 -6.83
N ALA A 116 4.74 10.03 -6.92
CA ALA A 116 3.69 10.81 -7.58
C ALA A 116 2.61 11.27 -6.60
N GLY A 117 2.17 12.52 -6.73
CA GLY A 117 1.06 13.08 -5.94
C GLY A 117 1.47 14.17 -4.94
N SER A 118 0.47 14.85 -4.38
CA SER A 118 0.65 15.99 -3.45
C SER A 118 1.32 15.60 -2.13
N GLY A 119 1.15 14.35 -1.69
CA GLY A 119 1.83 13.78 -0.54
C GLY A 119 3.34 13.56 -0.74
N ALA A 120 3.89 13.88 -1.92
CA ALA A 120 5.34 13.90 -2.12
C ALA A 120 6.06 14.83 -1.12
N ALA A 121 5.38 15.90 -0.67
CA ALA A 121 5.85 16.82 0.36
C ALA A 121 6.07 16.15 1.73
N LEU A 122 5.46 14.98 1.99
CA LEU A 122 5.71 14.22 3.24
C LEU A 122 7.17 13.80 3.38
N PHE A 123 7.87 13.62 2.26
CA PHE A 123 9.26 13.21 2.24
C PHE A 123 10.23 14.39 2.14
N GLU A 124 9.72 15.59 1.88
CA GLU A 124 10.52 16.81 1.78
C GLU A 124 10.85 17.36 3.18
N HIS A 125 11.79 18.31 3.22
CA HIS A 125 12.20 19.02 4.44
C HIS A 125 11.00 19.59 5.22
N PRO A 126 11.13 19.77 6.55
CA PRO A 126 10.01 20.19 7.42
C PRO A 126 9.20 21.40 6.93
N GLY A 127 9.84 22.37 6.27
CA GLY A 127 9.18 23.56 5.73
C GLY A 127 8.20 23.30 4.58
N ALA A 128 8.40 22.25 3.78
CA ALA A 128 7.47 21.87 2.72
C ALA A 128 6.20 21.21 3.29
N ARG A 129 6.32 20.54 4.45
CA ARG A 129 5.20 19.84 5.12
C ARG A 129 4.15 20.81 5.63
N ALA A 130 4.54 22.02 6.02
CA ALA A 130 3.62 23.08 6.46
C ALA A 130 2.59 23.49 5.39
N THR A 131 2.80 23.12 4.12
CA THR A 131 1.82 23.36 3.04
C THR A 131 0.74 22.28 2.94
N LEU A 132 0.86 21.17 3.68
CA LEU A 132 -0.18 20.15 3.75
C LEU A 132 -1.23 20.54 4.81
N PRO A 133 -2.52 20.62 4.45
CA PRO A 133 -3.59 20.98 5.40
C PRO A 133 -3.71 20.06 6.63
N ALA A 134 -3.06 18.89 6.62
CA ALA A 134 -3.01 17.91 7.72
C ALA A 134 -1.76 18.03 8.62
N ALA A 135 -0.76 18.82 8.23
CA ALA A 135 0.56 18.80 8.86
C ALA A 135 0.65 19.60 10.16
N GLU A 136 -0.29 20.52 10.43
CA GLU A 136 -0.27 21.30 11.67
C GLU A 136 -0.74 20.50 12.90
N ALA A 137 -1.50 19.40 12.73
CA ALA A 137 -1.99 18.59 13.86
C ALA A 137 -1.12 17.35 14.18
N ALA A 138 -0.40 16.79 13.20
CA ALA A 138 0.28 15.49 13.35
C ALA A 138 1.79 15.56 13.65
N LEU A 139 2.39 16.76 13.65
CA LEU A 139 3.85 16.96 13.68
C LEU A 139 4.31 17.72 14.93
N SER A 140 3.94 17.24 16.12
CA SER A 140 4.57 17.69 17.37
C SER A 140 5.72 16.76 17.75
N GLY A 141 6.81 16.78 16.97
CA GLY A 141 8.01 16.00 17.27
C GLY A 141 9.26 16.51 16.55
N PRO A 142 10.46 16.48 17.18
CA PRO A 142 11.71 16.99 16.61
C PRO A 142 12.31 16.10 15.50
N THR A 143 11.66 15.00 15.15
CA THR A 143 12.14 14.03 14.14
C THR A 143 11.47 14.26 12.79
N SER A 144 12.24 14.11 11.71
CA SER A 144 11.85 14.18 10.31
C SER A 144 10.81 13.12 9.85
N SER A 145 10.11 12.43 10.76
CA SER A 145 9.19 11.33 10.43
C SER A 145 7.74 11.63 10.83
N PHE A 146 6.80 11.35 9.94
CA PHE A 146 5.35 11.36 10.20
C PHE A 146 4.91 10.01 10.81
N PRO A 147 3.89 9.99 11.70
CA PRO A 147 3.31 8.72 12.16
C PRO A 147 2.70 7.98 10.97
N ALA A 148 3.02 6.69 10.80
CA ALA A 148 2.52 5.91 9.68
C ALA A 148 2.25 4.47 10.08
N VAL A 149 1.16 3.91 9.55
CA VAL A 149 0.73 2.53 9.79
C VAL A 149 0.54 1.83 8.45
N ALA A 150 1.10 0.62 8.32
CA ALA A 150 0.84 -0.23 7.19
C ALA A 150 -0.44 -1.03 7.45
N ILE A 151 -1.45 -0.90 6.60
CA ILE A 151 -2.66 -1.74 6.66
C ILE A 151 -2.64 -2.65 5.45
N VAL A 152 -2.52 -3.96 5.69
CA VAL A 152 -2.37 -4.98 4.63
C VAL A 152 -3.28 -6.15 4.87
N GLY A 153 -3.60 -6.89 3.81
CA GLY A 153 -4.36 -8.12 3.96
C GLY A 153 -4.74 -8.79 2.65
N SER A 154 -5.81 -9.59 2.71
CA SER A 154 -6.26 -10.42 1.60
C SER A 154 -6.69 -9.59 0.39
N ARG A 155 -6.32 -10.07 -0.80
CA ARG A 155 -6.85 -9.55 -2.08
C ARG A 155 -8.28 -10.01 -2.35
N LYS A 156 -8.71 -11.10 -1.70
CA LYS A 156 -10.07 -11.65 -1.72
C LYS A 156 -10.67 -11.47 -0.32
N ALA A 157 -10.70 -10.22 0.14
CA ALA A 157 -11.18 -9.87 1.46
C ALA A 157 -12.69 -10.11 1.58
N SER A 158 -13.14 -10.45 2.78
CA SER A 158 -14.56 -10.50 3.11
C SER A 158 -15.16 -9.10 3.20
N PRO A 159 -16.49 -8.93 3.13
CA PRO A 159 -17.14 -7.65 3.40
C PRO A 159 -16.74 -7.06 4.76
N TYR A 160 -16.64 -7.92 5.79
CA TYR A 160 -16.17 -7.55 7.12
C TYR A 160 -14.72 -7.03 7.08
N GLY A 161 -13.81 -7.73 6.41
CA GLY A 161 -12.42 -7.30 6.28
C GLY A 161 -12.28 -5.95 5.58
N LEU A 162 -13.08 -5.71 4.52
CA LEU A 162 -13.11 -4.42 3.83
C LEU A 162 -13.63 -3.29 4.73
N GLU A 163 -14.70 -3.54 5.47
CA GLU A 163 -15.28 -2.59 6.44
C GLU A 163 -14.26 -2.23 7.52
N VAL A 164 -13.65 -3.23 8.16
CA VAL A 164 -12.65 -3.03 9.21
C VAL A 164 -11.43 -2.29 8.68
N ALA A 165 -10.91 -2.66 7.51
CA ALA A 165 -9.76 -1.97 6.92
C ALA A 165 -10.05 -0.50 6.63
N SER A 166 -11.23 -0.21 6.07
CA SER A 166 -11.69 1.15 5.80
C SER A 166 -11.88 1.96 7.08
N TRP A 167 -12.55 1.38 8.08
CA TRP A 167 -12.78 2.00 9.38
C TRP A 167 -11.49 2.33 10.11
N LEU A 168 -10.60 1.35 10.28
CA LEU A 168 -9.29 1.55 10.92
C LEU A 168 -8.50 2.65 10.19
N ALA A 169 -8.43 2.59 8.86
CA ALA A 169 -7.70 3.57 8.07
C ALA A 169 -8.26 4.98 8.20
N ARG A 170 -9.59 5.12 8.21
CA ARG A 170 -10.26 6.41 8.38
C ARG A 170 -9.96 7.02 9.74
N GLU A 171 -10.18 6.26 10.82
CA GLU A 171 -9.99 6.80 12.17
C GLU A 171 -8.52 7.14 12.45
N LEU A 172 -7.58 6.34 11.95
CA LEU A 172 -6.16 6.65 12.03
C LEU A 172 -5.82 7.93 11.23
N ALA A 173 -6.34 8.08 10.02
CA ALA A 173 -6.08 9.24 9.19
C ALA A 173 -6.67 10.54 9.78
N ARG A 174 -7.83 10.46 10.47
CA ARG A 174 -8.38 11.60 11.23
C ARG A 174 -7.44 12.09 12.33
N GLN A 175 -6.67 11.19 12.92
CA GLN A 175 -5.65 11.49 13.94
C GLN A 175 -4.29 11.84 13.33
N GLY A 176 -4.23 12.12 12.02
CA GLY A 176 -3.01 12.52 11.34
C GLY A 176 -2.02 11.39 11.04
N VAL A 177 -2.43 10.13 11.21
CA VAL A 177 -1.60 8.96 10.88
C VAL A 177 -1.67 8.68 9.38
N VAL A 178 -0.51 8.58 8.73
CA VAL A 178 -0.45 8.24 7.31
C VAL A 178 -0.65 6.74 7.10
N VAL A 179 -1.65 6.36 6.32
CA VAL A 179 -1.90 4.96 5.98
C VAL A 179 -1.05 4.53 4.80
N VAL A 180 -0.20 3.52 4.97
CA VAL A 180 0.64 2.94 3.92
C VAL A 180 0.05 1.59 3.49
N SER A 181 -0.06 1.34 2.19
CA SER A 181 -0.49 0.02 1.70
C SER A 181 0.04 -0.26 0.30
N GLY A 182 -0.24 -1.46 -0.22
CA GLY A 182 0.33 -1.97 -1.46
C GLY A 182 -0.49 -1.69 -2.72
N PHE A 183 -1.50 -0.81 -2.66
CA PHE A 183 -2.36 -0.47 -3.80
C PHE A 183 -2.97 -1.70 -4.52
N ALA A 184 -3.08 -2.84 -3.83
CA ALA A 184 -3.71 -4.05 -4.35
C ALA A 184 -5.24 -3.99 -4.19
N ARG A 185 -5.94 -4.98 -4.75
CA ARG A 185 -7.36 -5.21 -4.47
C ARG A 185 -7.56 -5.66 -3.02
N GLY A 186 -8.80 -5.61 -2.54
CA GLY A 186 -9.17 -6.08 -1.21
C GLY A 186 -8.77 -5.09 -0.12
N ILE A 187 -8.14 -5.59 0.95
CA ILE A 187 -7.78 -4.81 2.14
C ILE A 187 -6.98 -3.55 1.80
N ASP A 188 -6.00 -3.64 0.90
CA ASP A 188 -5.17 -2.49 0.51
C ASP A 188 -6.01 -1.35 -0.08
N ALA A 189 -6.99 -1.67 -0.95
CA ALA A 189 -7.88 -0.68 -1.55
C ALA A 189 -8.81 -0.06 -0.51
N ALA A 190 -9.40 -0.88 0.36
CA ALA A 190 -10.27 -0.42 1.43
C ALA A 190 -9.54 0.50 2.42
N ALA A 191 -8.29 0.18 2.77
CA ALA A 191 -7.45 1.03 3.61
C ALA A 191 -7.19 2.40 2.96
N HIS A 192 -6.83 2.43 1.67
CA HIS A 192 -6.67 3.71 0.96
C HIS A 192 -7.96 4.52 0.88
N GLN A 193 -9.09 3.87 0.60
CA GLN A 193 -10.39 4.52 0.54
C GLN A 193 -10.82 5.09 1.89
N GLY A 194 -10.65 4.33 2.97
CA GLY A 194 -10.93 4.77 4.34
C GLY A 194 -10.08 5.97 4.74
N ALA A 195 -8.77 5.92 4.49
CA ALA A 195 -7.86 7.04 4.75
C ALA A 195 -8.29 8.30 3.98
N LEU A 196 -8.68 8.17 2.70
CA LEU A 196 -9.14 9.29 1.87
C LEU A 196 -10.53 9.82 2.27
N ALA A 197 -11.31 9.05 3.02
CA ALA A 197 -12.61 9.45 3.55
C ALA A 197 -12.49 10.36 4.78
N ALA A 198 -11.35 10.32 5.48
CA ALA A 198 -11.04 11.28 6.53
C ALA A 198 -10.77 12.67 5.94
N GLU A 199 -11.27 13.69 6.61
CA GLU A 199 -10.93 15.07 6.27
C GLU A 199 -9.42 15.26 6.45
N HIS A 200 -8.76 15.76 5.40
CA HIS A 200 -7.29 15.87 5.31
C HIS A 200 -6.51 14.55 5.47
N GLY A 201 -7.17 13.39 5.37
CA GLY A 201 -6.51 12.09 5.49
C GLY A 201 -5.48 11.83 4.39
N LEU A 202 -4.34 11.26 4.79
CA LEU A 202 -3.18 11.01 3.93
C LEU A 202 -2.95 9.51 3.77
N THR A 203 -2.57 9.09 2.55
CA THR A 203 -2.22 7.70 2.28
C THR A 203 -1.12 7.54 1.24
N ILE A 204 -0.29 6.51 1.41
CA ILE A 204 0.81 6.16 0.50
C ILE A 204 0.55 4.77 -0.09
N GLY A 205 0.32 4.71 -1.39
CA GLY A 205 0.26 3.46 -2.14
C GLY A 205 1.63 3.11 -2.70
N VAL A 206 2.19 1.98 -2.30
CA VAL A 206 3.47 1.49 -2.84
C VAL A 206 3.17 0.53 -3.99
N LEU A 207 3.81 0.62 -5.15
CA LEU A 207 3.48 -0.16 -6.37
C LEU A 207 4.50 -1.27 -6.66
N GLY A 208 4.02 -2.44 -7.10
CA GLY A 208 4.85 -3.55 -7.59
C GLY A 208 5.23 -3.46 -9.07
N CYS A 209 5.09 -2.27 -9.66
CA CYS A 209 5.33 -1.99 -11.08
C CYS A 209 5.65 -0.49 -11.24
N GLY A 210 6.06 -0.09 -12.44
CA GLY A 210 6.29 1.31 -12.78
C GLY A 210 5.02 2.15 -12.68
N LEU A 211 5.17 3.46 -12.42
CA LEU A 211 4.04 4.39 -12.25
C LEU A 211 3.17 4.57 -13.51
N SER A 212 3.67 4.21 -14.70
CA SER A 212 2.86 4.29 -15.93
C SER A 212 1.85 3.15 -16.04
N CYS A 213 1.94 2.14 -15.18
CA CYS A 213 1.09 0.95 -15.25
C CYS A 213 -0.23 1.17 -14.53
N ASP A 214 -1.34 1.02 -15.25
CA ASP A 214 -2.67 0.95 -14.65
C ASP A 214 -2.92 -0.45 -14.06
N TYR A 215 -2.27 -0.72 -12.92
CA TYR A 215 -2.39 -1.98 -12.20
C TYR A 215 -2.68 -1.76 -10.70
N PRO A 216 -3.68 -2.47 -10.14
CA PRO A 216 -4.58 -3.40 -10.82
C PRO A 216 -5.62 -2.67 -11.68
N LYS A 217 -6.04 -3.31 -12.78
CA LYS A 217 -7.13 -2.78 -13.62
C LYS A 217 -8.37 -2.49 -12.76
N GLY A 218 -8.93 -1.30 -12.92
CA GLY A 218 -10.09 -0.79 -12.17
C GLY A 218 -9.73 0.18 -11.05
N HIS A 219 -8.45 0.33 -10.68
CA HIS A 219 -8.04 1.25 -9.61
C HIS A 219 -7.59 2.63 -10.11
N ARG A 220 -7.80 2.95 -11.39
CA ARG A 220 -7.39 4.23 -11.98
C ARG A 220 -7.90 5.43 -11.19
N GLU A 221 -9.19 5.44 -10.85
CA GLU A 221 -9.81 6.52 -10.08
C GLU A 221 -9.23 6.60 -8.66
N LEU A 222 -9.09 5.46 -7.98
CA LEU A 222 -8.47 5.39 -6.66
C LEU A 222 -7.04 5.93 -6.70
N GLY A 223 -6.25 5.57 -7.71
CA GLY A 223 -4.89 6.07 -7.91
C GLY A 223 -4.85 7.58 -8.11
N GLN A 224 -5.79 8.14 -8.87
CA GLN A 224 -5.93 9.60 -9.04
C GLN A 224 -6.28 10.28 -7.71
N ARG A 225 -7.21 9.73 -6.94
CA ARG A 225 -7.58 10.25 -5.61
C ARG A 225 -6.42 10.20 -4.63
N ILE A 226 -5.66 9.09 -4.60
CA ILE A 226 -4.45 8.96 -3.79
C ILE A 226 -3.44 10.03 -4.22
N ARG A 227 -3.20 10.24 -5.52
CA ARG A 227 -2.27 11.28 -5.97
C ARG A 227 -2.73 12.71 -5.62
N GLY A 228 -4.03 12.94 -5.52
CA GLY A 228 -4.59 14.24 -5.15
C GLY A 228 -4.35 14.64 -3.70
N ARG A 229 -4.28 13.67 -2.77
CA ARG A 229 -4.15 13.93 -1.32
C ARG A 229 -2.93 13.27 -0.66
N GLY A 230 -2.32 12.28 -1.30
CA GLY A 230 -1.26 11.44 -0.78
C GLY A 230 -0.23 11.12 -1.86
N ALA A 231 0.36 9.93 -1.82
CA ALA A 231 1.41 9.56 -2.76
C ALA A 231 1.28 8.13 -3.31
N LEU A 232 1.62 7.97 -4.58
CA LEU A 232 1.92 6.68 -5.19
C LEU A 232 3.44 6.58 -5.38
N ILE A 233 4.05 5.51 -4.87
CA ILE A 233 5.50 5.32 -4.92
C ILE A 233 5.89 4.00 -5.59
N SER A 234 7.00 4.00 -6.32
CA SER A 234 7.54 2.80 -6.96
C SER A 234 9.06 2.82 -6.98
N GLU A 235 9.69 1.68 -6.67
CA GLU A 235 11.14 1.48 -6.89
C GLU A 235 11.48 1.04 -8.33
N PHE A 236 10.47 0.78 -9.15
CA PHE A 236 10.63 0.26 -10.50
C PHE A 236 10.70 1.41 -11.52
N PRO A 237 11.44 1.23 -12.63
CA PRO A 237 11.42 2.18 -13.75
C PRO A 237 10.00 2.52 -14.18
N CYS A 238 9.75 3.76 -14.59
CA CYS A 238 8.38 4.27 -14.76
C CYS A 238 7.54 3.42 -15.71
N ALA A 239 8.16 2.83 -16.74
CA ALA A 239 7.51 2.00 -17.76
C ALA A 239 7.47 0.49 -17.44
N LEU A 240 8.03 0.03 -16.31
CA LEU A 240 8.12 -1.40 -16.03
C LEU A 240 6.75 -2.02 -15.74
N GLY A 241 6.35 -3.00 -16.56
CA GLY A 241 5.11 -3.75 -16.40
C GLY A 241 5.00 -4.56 -15.09
N PRO A 242 3.77 -4.93 -14.68
CA PRO A 242 3.55 -5.74 -13.49
C PRO A 242 4.08 -7.16 -13.67
N THR A 243 4.91 -7.61 -12.73
CA THR A 243 5.45 -8.98 -12.68
C THR A 243 5.19 -9.56 -11.30
N ALA A 244 4.75 -10.83 -11.22
CA ALA A 244 4.38 -11.47 -9.95
C ALA A 244 5.49 -11.39 -8.87
N GLY A 245 6.75 -11.58 -9.28
CA GLY A 245 7.91 -11.49 -8.38
C GLY A 245 8.17 -10.09 -7.79
N ASN A 246 7.62 -9.03 -8.38
CA ASN A 246 7.83 -7.66 -7.90
C ASN A 246 6.96 -7.33 -6.69
N PHE A 247 5.79 -7.96 -6.51
CA PHE A 247 4.90 -7.64 -5.38
C PHE A 247 5.51 -8.02 -4.02
N PRO A 248 6.10 -9.22 -3.84
CA PRO A 248 6.84 -9.54 -2.62
C PRO A 248 8.03 -8.61 -2.37
N ILE A 249 8.78 -8.23 -3.42
CA ILE A 249 9.91 -7.31 -3.31
C ILE A 249 9.44 -5.96 -2.77
N ARG A 250 8.35 -5.42 -3.32
CA ARG A 250 7.77 -4.14 -2.93
C ARG A 250 7.32 -4.11 -1.46
N ASN A 251 6.87 -5.24 -0.91
CA ASN A 251 6.33 -5.29 0.45
C ASN A 251 7.32 -4.83 1.53
N ARG A 252 8.63 -4.95 1.28
CA ARG A 252 9.67 -4.43 2.17
C ARG A 252 9.58 -2.90 2.34
N ILE A 253 9.17 -2.18 1.29
CA ILE A 253 9.00 -0.72 1.32
C ILE A 253 7.77 -0.36 2.15
N ILE A 254 6.68 -1.13 2.04
CA ILE A 254 5.49 -0.94 2.88
C ILE A 254 5.87 -1.10 4.36
N ALA A 255 6.50 -2.23 4.69
CA ALA A 255 6.95 -2.53 6.05
C ALA A 255 7.94 -1.49 6.56
N ALA A 256 8.83 -0.97 5.70
CA ALA A 256 9.85 0.02 6.03
C ALA A 256 9.36 1.49 6.09
N LEU A 257 8.17 1.82 5.59
CA LEU A 257 7.61 3.17 5.74
C LEU A 257 6.75 3.33 6.99
N ALA A 258 6.18 2.24 7.51
CA ALA A 258 5.26 2.27 8.64
C ALA A 258 5.94 1.95 9.98
N GLY A 259 5.62 2.66 11.05
CA GLY A 259 6.10 2.30 12.40
C GLY A 259 5.48 1.00 12.90
N ILE A 260 4.28 0.68 12.42
CA ILE A 260 3.47 -0.46 12.80
C ILE A 260 2.83 -1.10 11.56
N THR A 261 2.73 -2.43 11.52
CA THR A 261 1.98 -3.15 10.48
C THR A 261 0.77 -3.86 11.06
N VAL A 262 -0.41 -3.58 10.50
CA VAL A 262 -1.69 -4.20 10.86
C VAL A 262 -2.12 -5.14 9.73
N VAL A 263 -2.35 -6.40 10.08
CA VAL A 263 -2.90 -7.41 9.16
C VAL A 263 -4.39 -7.59 9.46
N VAL A 264 -5.25 -7.20 8.51
CA VAL A 264 -6.71 -7.24 8.71
C VAL A 264 -7.29 -8.62 8.39
N GLU A 265 -6.91 -9.20 7.25
CA GLU A 265 -7.27 -10.56 6.88
C GLU A 265 -6.11 -11.21 6.13
N ALA A 266 -5.87 -12.48 6.38
CA ALA A 266 -4.85 -13.26 5.69
C ALA A 266 -5.21 -14.75 5.76
N ALA A 267 -5.33 -15.40 4.59
CA ALA A 267 -5.22 -16.86 4.53
C ALA A 267 -3.79 -17.32 4.87
N ALA A 268 -3.62 -18.60 5.21
CA ALA A 268 -2.34 -19.18 5.66
C ALA A 268 -1.13 -18.94 4.72
N HIS A 269 -1.38 -18.72 3.42
CA HIS A 269 -0.34 -18.42 2.42
C HIS A 269 -0.53 -17.06 1.75
N SER A 270 -1.12 -16.10 2.47
CA SER A 270 -1.33 -14.75 1.96
C SER A 270 -0.02 -13.98 1.80
N GLY A 271 0.08 -13.19 0.73
CA GLY A 271 1.20 -12.27 0.52
C GLY A 271 1.30 -11.16 1.57
N SER A 272 0.22 -10.86 2.31
CA SER A 272 0.25 -9.91 3.44
C SER A 272 1.11 -10.41 4.60
N LEU A 273 1.21 -11.72 4.81
CA LEU A 273 2.07 -12.33 5.84
C LEU A 273 3.57 -12.11 5.54
N ILE A 274 3.93 -11.92 4.27
CA ILE A 274 5.30 -11.52 3.90
C ILE A 274 5.60 -10.12 4.44
N THR A 275 4.65 -9.18 4.34
CA THR A 275 4.83 -7.82 4.88
C THR A 275 4.94 -7.86 6.40
N ALA A 276 4.12 -8.66 7.09
CA ALA A 276 4.20 -8.84 8.54
C ALA A 276 5.59 -9.38 8.96
N ARG A 277 6.08 -10.43 8.30
CA ARG A 277 7.43 -10.96 8.57
C ARG A 277 8.51 -9.90 8.35
N LEU A 278 8.45 -9.16 7.25
CA LEU A 278 9.42 -8.09 6.95
C LEU A 278 9.37 -6.96 7.99
N ALA A 279 8.20 -6.65 8.55
CA ALA A 279 8.09 -5.67 9.64
C ALA A 279 8.78 -6.17 10.91
N LEU A 280 8.58 -7.45 11.28
CA LEU A 280 9.28 -8.06 12.42
C LEU A 280 10.80 -8.12 12.22
N GLU A 281 11.27 -8.44 11.01
CA GLU A 281 12.70 -8.42 10.66
C GLU A 281 13.33 -7.01 10.81
N LEU A 282 12.53 -5.95 10.64
CA LEU A 282 12.92 -4.56 10.87
C LEU A 282 12.78 -4.13 12.35
N GLY A 283 12.41 -5.05 13.25
CA GLY A 283 12.16 -4.74 14.66
C GLY A 283 10.89 -3.92 14.90
N ARG A 284 9.91 -3.98 13.99
CA ARG A 284 8.66 -3.22 14.04
C ARG A 284 7.51 -4.09 14.51
N GLU A 285 6.56 -3.47 15.19
CA GLU A 285 5.40 -4.20 15.71
C GLU A 285 4.45 -4.65 14.60
N VAL A 286 3.96 -5.88 14.76
CA VAL A 286 2.87 -6.44 13.95
C VAL A 286 1.67 -6.64 14.85
N LEU A 287 0.53 -6.16 14.37
CA LEU A 287 -0.76 -6.39 15.00
C LEU A 287 -1.68 -7.09 14.00
N ALA A 288 -2.67 -7.80 14.53
CA ALA A 288 -3.60 -8.56 13.71
C ALA A 288 -5.04 -8.36 14.18
N VAL A 289 -5.96 -8.26 13.22
CA VAL A 289 -7.40 -8.25 13.50
C VAL A 289 -7.84 -9.69 13.78
N PRO A 290 -8.45 -9.99 14.94
CA PRO A 290 -9.01 -11.31 15.22
C PRO A 290 -10.13 -11.65 14.24
N GLY A 291 -10.16 -12.89 13.76
CA GLY A 291 -11.24 -13.40 12.93
C GLY A 291 -11.79 -14.73 13.43
N ARG A 292 -12.94 -15.15 12.90
CA ARG A 292 -13.57 -16.42 13.32
C ARG A 292 -12.63 -17.58 12.96
N ILE A 293 -12.47 -18.52 13.87
CA ILE A 293 -11.59 -19.69 13.66
C ILE A 293 -12.04 -20.59 12.49
N THR A 294 -13.29 -20.45 12.05
CA THR A 294 -13.88 -21.15 10.91
C THR A 294 -13.63 -20.45 9.57
N ASP A 295 -13.17 -19.21 9.57
CA ASP A 295 -13.02 -18.40 8.36
C ASP A 295 -11.60 -18.59 7.80
N GLU A 296 -11.49 -19.10 6.57
CA GLU A 296 -10.19 -19.34 5.93
C GLU A 296 -9.35 -18.06 5.77
N GLN A 297 -10.00 -16.90 5.64
CA GLN A 297 -9.34 -15.59 5.54
C GLN A 297 -8.79 -15.08 6.89
N ALA A 298 -9.14 -15.73 8.00
CA ALA A 298 -8.67 -15.37 9.34
C ALA A 298 -7.54 -16.28 9.86
N LEU A 299 -7.20 -17.36 9.14
CA LEU A 299 -6.20 -18.32 9.60
C LEU A 299 -4.84 -17.65 9.88
N GLY A 300 -4.35 -16.85 8.94
CA GLY A 300 -3.07 -16.16 9.07
C GLY A 300 -3.07 -15.04 10.11
N THR A 301 -4.18 -14.32 10.31
CA THR A 301 -4.27 -13.33 11.41
C THR A 301 -4.34 -14.02 12.76
N ASN A 302 -5.11 -15.09 12.89
CA ASN A 302 -5.17 -15.88 14.12
C ASN A 302 -3.85 -16.59 14.44
N ASP A 303 -3.11 -17.04 13.41
CA ASP A 303 -1.75 -17.56 13.58
C ASP A 303 -0.80 -16.48 14.11
N LEU A 304 -0.84 -15.26 13.56
CA LEU A 304 -0.06 -14.13 14.08
C LEU A 304 -0.39 -13.82 15.55
N LEU A 305 -1.68 -13.84 15.92
CA LEU A 305 -2.11 -13.62 17.31
C LEU A 305 -1.59 -14.70 18.24
N ARG A 306 -1.68 -15.97 17.82
CA ARG A 306 -1.12 -17.10 18.58
C ARG A 306 0.40 -16.97 18.76
N ASP A 307 1.08 -16.47 17.74
CA ASP A 307 2.53 -16.29 17.72
C ASP A 307 2.99 -15.00 18.44
N GLY A 308 2.05 -14.22 19.02
CA GLY A 308 2.33 -13.11 19.92
C GLY A 308 2.07 -11.71 19.35
N ALA A 309 1.52 -11.58 18.14
CA ALA A 309 1.05 -10.29 17.64
C ALA A 309 -0.08 -9.75 18.53
N ALA A 310 -0.09 -8.44 18.77
CA ALA A 310 -1.16 -7.82 19.57
C ALA A 310 -2.48 -7.78 18.78
N PRO A 311 -3.63 -8.04 19.43
CA PRO A 311 -4.93 -7.94 18.78
C PRO A 311 -5.30 -6.49 18.50
N VAL A 312 -5.89 -6.25 17.33
CA VAL A 312 -6.57 -4.99 16.97
C VAL A 312 -8.05 -5.24 16.99
N THR A 313 -8.71 -4.65 17.98
CA THR A 313 -10.17 -4.63 18.11
C THR A 313 -10.74 -3.25 17.84
N HIS A 314 -9.89 -2.22 17.93
CA HIS A 314 -10.30 -0.83 17.81
C HIS A 314 -9.12 0.08 17.36
N PRO A 315 -9.35 1.20 16.63
CA PRO A 315 -8.29 2.13 16.22
C PRO A 315 -7.41 2.64 17.37
N ALA A 316 -7.99 2.79 18.56
CA ALA A 316 -7.27 3.18 19.77
C ALA A 316 -6.12 2.22 20.11
N ASP A 317 -6.26 0.91 19.84
CA ASP A 317 -5.20 -0.09 20.09
C ASP A 317 -3.92 0.25 19.31
N ILE A 318 -4.09 0.78 18.10
CA ILE A 318 -3.00 1.20 17.22
C ILE A 318 -2.44 2.55 17.66
N LEU A 319 -3.30 3.51 18.01
CA LEU A 319 -2.88 4.84 18.46
C LEU A 319 -2.07 4.77 19.77
N GLU A 320 -2.48 3.93 20.72
CA GLU A 320 -1.74 3.71 21.97
C GLU A 320 -0.33 3.19 21.70
N ARG A 321 -0.19 2.25 20.75
CA ARG A 321 1.11 1.70 20.34
C ARG A 321 1.98 2.72 19.61
N LEU A 322 1.37 3.65 18.87
CA LEU A 322 2.08 4.79 18.28
C LEU A 322 2.44 5.90 19.29
N GLY A 323 1.98 5.79 20.54
CA GLY A 323 2.12 6.85 21.55
C GLY A 323 1.30 8.10 21.25
N LEU A 324 0.21 7.97 20.49
CA LEU A 324 -0.67 9.07 20.10
C LEU A 324 -1.92 9.15 21.01
N PRO A 325 -2.53 10.35 21.16
CA PRO A 325 -3.76 10.50 21.92
C PRO A 325 -4.90 9.65 21.38
N THR A 326 -5.69 9.04 22.27
CA THR A 326 -6.82 8.15 21.89
C THR A 326 -8.19 8.74 22.18
N GLY A 327 -8.26 9.94 22.75
CA GLY A 327 -9.48 10.54 23.30
C GLY A 327 -10.64 10.60 22.31
N GLU A 328 -10.38 11.05 21.08
CA GLU A 328 -11.41 11.11 20.02
C GLU A 328 -11.71 9.74 19.42
N ALA A 329 -10.71 8.86 19.33
CA ALA A 329 -10.88 7.55 18.73
C ALA A 329 -11.76 6.63 19.59
N ARG A 330 -11.70 6.70 20.93
CA ARG A 330 -12.42 5.80 21.85
C ARG A 330 -13.95 5.83 21.75
N GLY A 331 -14.53 6.84 21.09
CA GLY A 331 -15.96 6.90 20.78
C GLY A 331 -16.34 6.45 19.37
N ALA A 332 -15.38 5.98 18.57
CA ALA A 332 -15.61 5.62 17.17
C ALA A 332 -16.19 4.21 17.04
N SER A 333 -17.40 4.11 16.48
CA SER A 333 -17.99 2.83 16.08
C SER A 333 -17.71 2.53 14.60
N PRO A 334 -17.62 1.24 14.21
CA PRO A 334 -17.52 0.83 12.80
C PRO A 334 -18.67 1.34 11.91
N GLU A 335 -19.83 1.63 12.51
CA GLU A 335 -21.09 1.99 11.84
C GLU A 335 -21.03 3.22 10.91
N GLY A 336 -19.94 4.00 10.95
CA GLY A 336 -19.79 5.19 10.11
C GLY A 336 -19.40 4.93 8.63
N THR A 337 -19.14 3.70 8.19
CA THR A 337 -18.66 3.39 6.81
C THR A 337 -19.72 2.93 5.83
N VAL A 338 -21.00 3.08 6.15
CA VAL A 338 -22.05 2.90 5.14
C VAL A 338 -21.90 4.04 4.12
N LEU A 339 -21.30 3.76 2.96
CA LEU A 339 -21.63 4.47 1.73
C LEU A 339 -23.14 4.61 1.73
N ALA A 340 -23.67 5.81 1.94
CA ALA A 340 -25.10 6.03 1.99
C ALA A 340 -25.70 5.31 0.78
N PRO A 341 -26.54 4.28 0.98
CA PRO A 341 -27.12 3.59 -0.15
C PRO A 341 -27.81 4.65 -1.00
N PRO A 342 -27.72 4.58 -2.35
CA PRO A 342 -28.48 5.48 -3.21
C PRO A 342 -29.92 5.46 -2.69
N SER A 343 -30.54 6.62 -2.44
CA SER A 343 -31.79 6.74 -1.68
C SER A 343 -32.76 5.61 -2.04
N LEU A 344 -32.71 4.52 -1.26
CA LEU A 344 -33.47 3.33 -1.58
C LEU A 344 -34.91 3.67 -1.26
N PRO A 345 -35.89 3.27 -2.09
CA PRO A 345 -37.27 3.46 -1.71
C PRO A 345 -37.55 2.75 -0.37
N PRO A 346 -38.56 3.20 0.40
CA PRO A 346 -38.72 2.81 1.80
C PRO A 346 -38.74 1.30 2.05
N ALA A 347 -39.36 0.53 1.14
CA ALA A 347 -39.43 -0.92 1.23
C ALA A 347 -38.06 -1.60 1.06
N GLN A 348 -37.25 -1.17 0.10
CA GLN A 348 -35.89 -1.68 -0.10
C GLN A 348 -34.97 -1.31 1.06
N SER A 349 -35.13 -0.10 1.62
CA SER A 349 -34.34 0.34 2.77
C SER A 349 -34.65 -0.51 4.01
N ALA A 350 -35.93 -0.73 4.32
CA ALA A 350 -36.36 -1.56 5.44
C ALA A 350 -35.91 -3.02 5.29
N LEU A 351 -36.03 -3.61 4.09
CA LEU A 351 -35.56 -4.96 3.84
C LEU A 351 -34.04 -5.09 3.89
N LEU A 352 -33.30 -4.11 3.39
CA LEU A 352 -31.84 -4.12 3.46
C LEU A 352 -31.34 -4.09 4.91
N GLN A 353 -32.06 -3.41 5.80
CA GLN A 353 -31.78 -3.42 7.24
C GLN A 353 -32.17 -4.74 7.90
N ALA A 354 -33.25 -5.39 7.43
CA ALA A 354 -33.70 -6.68 7.95
C ALA A 354 -32.82 -7.87 7.49
N LEU A 355 -32.06 -7.73 6.40
CA LEU A 355 -31.17 -8.77 5.88
C LEU A 355 -29.95 -8.98 6.79
N ASP A 356 -29.72 -10.24 7.18
CA ASP A 356 -28.56 -10.64 7.97
C ASP A 356 -27.34 -10.89 7.05
N PRO A 357 -26.13 -10.40 7.39
CA PRO A 357 -24.92 -10.64 6.60
C PRO A 357 -24.45 -12.10 6.55
N THR A 358 -24.89 -12.92 7.51
CA THR A 358 -24.37 -14.26 7.77
C THR A 358 -25.42 -15.36 7.67
N ARG A 359 -26.69 -15.03 7.86
CA ARG A 359 -27.80 -16.00 7.90
C ARG A 359 -28.75 -15.79 6.72
N ASP A 360 -29.14 -16.89 6.10
CA ASP A 360 -30.26 -16.89 5.17
C ASP A 360 -31.57 -16.79 5.97
N LEU A 361 -32.35 -15.75 5.70
CA LEU A 361 -33.67 -15.53 6.30
C LEU A 361 -34.76 -15.81 5.27
N ALA A 362 -35.84 -16.46 5.70
CA ALA A 362 -37.00 -16.69 4.85
C ALA A 362 -37.69 -15.36 4.51
N ILE A 363 -38.34 -15.28 3.34
CA ILE A 363 -39.05 -14.07 2.89
C ILE A 363 -40.09 -13.63 3.93
N ASP A 364 -40.85 -14.56 4.51
CA ASP A 364 -41.87 -14.24 5.51
C ASP A 364 -41.29 -13.57 6.76
N GLN A 365 -40.09 -13.99 7.17
CA GLN A 365 -39.39 -13.42 8.32
C GLN A 365 -38.83 -12.04 8.00
N LEU A 366 -38.31 -11.85 6.78
CA LEU A 366 -37.84 -10.54 6.31
C LEU A 366 -38.99 -9.53 6.17
N ALA A 367 -40.13 -9.96 5.63
CA ALA A 367 -41.33 -9.14 5.50
C ALA A 367 -41.85 -8.70 6.88
N ALA A 368 -41.91 -9.62 7.85
CA ALA A 368 -42.31 -9.31 9.22
C ALA A 368 -41.33 -8.34 9.91
N ASN A 369 -40.02 -8.56 9.77
CA ASN A 369 -39.00 -7.69 10.37
C ASN A 369 -38.99 -6.28 9.76
N ALA A 370 -39.39 -6.16 8.49
CA ALA A 370 -39.43 -4.89 7.76
C ALA A 370 -40.81 -4.18 7.84
N ASP A 371 -41.79 -4.78 8.51
CA ASP A 371 -43.19 -4.31 8.55
C ASP A 371 -43.80 -4.09 7.15
N LEU A 372 -43.58 -5.07 6.26
CA LEU A 372 -44.05 -5.05 4.87
C LEU A 372 -44.99 -6.21 4.56
N GLY A 373 -45.92 -5.98 3.63
CA GLY A 373 -46.66 -7.05 2.97
C GLY A 373 -45.72 -7.97 2.17
N ILE A 374 -46.02 -9.27 2.12
CA ILE A 374 -45.21 -10.28 1.43
C ILE A 374 -45.03 -9.94 -0.07
N ASP A 375 -46.08 -9.42 -0.70
CA ASP A 375 -46.08 -8.97 -2.10
C ASP A 375 -45.09 -7.82 -2.35
N VAL A 376 -45.06 -6.83 -1.45
CA VAL A 376 -44.11 -5.71 -1.50
C VAL A 376 -42.70 -6.21 -1.24
N ALA A 377 -42.53 -7.14 -0.29
CA ALA A 377 -41.24 -7.66 0.09
C ALA A 377 -40.57 -8.46 -1.05
N VAL A 378 -41.34 -9.29 -1.77
CA VAL A 378 -40.85 -10.06 -2.92
C VAL A 378 -40.33 -9.14 -4.03
N GLY A 379 -41.09 -8.09 -4.38
CA GLY A 379 -40.68 -7.14 -5.42
C GLY A 379 -39.42 -6.36 -5.03
N ALA A 380 -39.36 -5.87 -3.80
CA ALA A 380 -38.20 -5.13 -3.30
C ALA A 380 -36.95 -5.99 -3.14
N LEU A 381 -37.09 -7.27 -2.74
CA LEU A 381 -35.96 -8.21 -2.66
C LEU A 381 -35.38 -8.55 -4.03
N LEU A 382 -36.21 -8.65 -5.08
CA LEU A 382 -35.74 -8.87 -6.45
C LEU A 382 -34.85 -7.71 -6.92
N GLU A 383 -35.27 -6.47 -6.67
CA GLU A 383 -34.48 -5.28 -7.02
C GLU A 383 -33.16 -5.22 -6.23
N LEU A 384 -33.19 -5.55 -4.94
CA LEU A 384 -31.98 -5.66 -4.11
C LEU A 384 -31.06 -6.79 -4.59
N GLU A 385 -31.60 -7.90 -5.07
CA GLU A 385 -30.84 -9.02 -5.63
C GLU A 385 -30.16 -8.62 -6.96
N LEU A 386 -30.90 -7.96 -7.87
CA LEU A 386 -30.35 -7.43 -9.12
C LEU A 386 -29.24 -6.40 -8.89
N ALA A 387 -29.38 -5.59 -7.84
CA ALA A 387 -28.39 -4.60 -7.43
C ALA A 387 -27.26 -5.19 -6.57
N GLY A 388 -27.27 -6.49 -6.28
CA GLY A 388 -26.24 -7.20 -5.50
C GLY A 388 -26.26 -6.96 -3.98
N TRP A 389 -27.28 -6.26 -3.48
CA TRP A 389 -27.50 -5.99 -2.05
C TRP A 389 -28.18 -7.13 -1.30
N ALA A 390 -28.80 -8.08 -2.01
CA ALA A 390 -29.36 -9.31 -1.44
C ALA A 390 -28.86 -10.51 -2.24
N ILE A 391 -28.64 -11.64 -1.57
CA ILE A 391 -28.23 -12.90 -2.20
C ILE A 391 -29.28 -13.96 -1.85
N ARG A 392 -29.90 -14.54 -2.88
CA ARG A 392 -30.80 -15.68 -2.72
C ARG A 392 -30.00 -16.98 -2.61
N SER A 393 -30.27 -17.75 -1.57
CA SER A 393 -29.72 -19.09 -1.36
C SER A 393 -30.48 -20.14 -2.18
N ALA A 394 -29.82 -21.28 -2.45
CA ALA A 394 -30.43 -22.41 -3.17
C ALA A 394 -31.63 -23.03 -2.41
N VAL A 395 -31.72 -22.79 -1.09
CA VAL A 395 -32.80 -23.28 -0.22
C VAL A 395 -33.95 -22.26 -0.06
N GLY A 396 -33.91 -21.13 -0.76
CA GLY A 396 -35.02 -20.17 -0.85
C GLY A 396 -35.02 -19.03 0.18
N GLY A 397 -33.99 -18.92 1.02
CA GLY A 397 -33.77 -17.78 1.92
C GLY A 397 -32.89 -16.69 1.30
N TYR A 398 -32.88 -15.50 1.90
CA TYR A 398 -32.08 -14.35 1.49
C TYR A 398 -31.14 -13.90 2.60
N ARG A 399 -29.94 -13.48 2.21
CA ARG A 399 -28.94 -12.85 3.09
C ARG A 399 -28.41 -11.56 2.49
N ARG A 400 -27.79 -10.72 3.29
CA ARG A 400 -27.26 -9.42 2.86
C ARG A 400 -26.08 -9.62 1.89
N GLY A 401 -26.18 -8.99 0.73
CA GLY A 401 -25.10 -8.85 -0.22
C GLY A 401 -24.25 -7.62 0.08
N SER A 402 -23.08 -7.54 -0.54
CA SER A 402 -22.23 -6.35 -0.54
C SER A 402 -21.73 -6.16 -1.97
N PRO A 403 -22.44 -5.34 -2.77
CA PRO A 403 -22.12 -5.14 -4.18
C PRO A 403 -20.80 -4.43 -4.43
#